data_AF-A0A962ZRJ1-F1
#
_entry.id   AF-A0A962ZRJ1-F1
#
_cell.length_a   1.000
_cell.length_b   1.000
_cell.length_c   1.000
_cell.angle_alpha   90.00
_cell.angle_beta   90.00
_cell.angle_gamma   90.00
#
_symmetry.space_group_name_H-M   'P 1'
#
loop_
_entity.id
_entity.type
_entity.pdbx_description
1 polymer ?
#
loop_
_entity_poly.entity_id
_entity_poly.type
_entity_poly.pdbx_seq_one_letter_code
_entity_poly.pdbx_strand_id
1 'polypeptide(L)'
;KRRWEMARLLFQNAHIRLTTPEAFEVHRRNIEWGVQFSEDRLPEYALGADYVTRKVMRWALASWSRVTFLNRFFAGTWLPRLQMDLLTALRCGAHFAIVSDRPVTSVEDFIAGGRATQRFWLEATRQNLQFQPEMTPVIFSRYVLNGTPFTQVETEQALAERLAQRLGEVLGEDDNPQGRVYMGRVGFGPVPTSRSIRSPLETLTTTAGE
;
A
#
# COMPACT_ATOMS: atom_id res chain seq x y z
N LYS A 1 -22.45 -1.35 4.68
CA LYS A 1 -21.91 -0.21 5.47
C LYS A 1 -20.39 -0.28 5.61
N ARG A 2 -19.82 -1.28 6.33
CA ARG A 2 -18.37 -1.42 6.56
C ARG A 2 -17.47 -1.43 5.31
N ARG A 3 -17.86 -2.12 4.23
CA ARG A 3 -17.10 -2.12 2.95
C ARG A 3 -16.93 -0.71 2.38
N TRP A 4 -17.98 0.11 2.44
CA TRP A 4 -17.92 1.48 1.93
C TRP A 4 -17.07 2.38 2.82
N GLU A 5 -17.14 2.19 4.15
CA GLU A 5 -16.30 2.89 5.11
C GLU A 5 -14.82 2.59 4.88
N MET A 6 -14.48 1.31 4.63
CA MET A 6 -13.12 0.90 4.28
C MET A 6 -12.67 1.48 2.94
N ALA A 7 -13.51 1.41 1.91
CA ALA A 7 -13.18 1.96 0.59
C ALA A 7 -12.96 3.48 0.62
N ARG A 8 -13.76 4.21 1.41
CA ARG A 8 -13.55 5.65 1.65
C ARG A 8 -12.25 5.92 2.40
N LEU A 9 -11.94 5.13 3.43
CA LEU A 9 -10.70 5.24 4.18
C LEU A 9 -9.48 5.03 3.28
N LEU A 10 -9.50 4.01 2.41
CA LEU A 10 -8.42 3.74 1.45
C LEU A 10 -8.29 4.88 0.43
N PHE A 11 -9.41 5.35 -0.12
CA PHE A 11 -9.44 6.50 -1.01
C PHE A 11 -8.83 7.76 -0.37
N GLN A 12 -9.06 8.00 0.92
CA GLN A 12 -8.47 9.13 1.64
C GLN A 12 -6.99 8.91 1.98
N ASN A 13 -6.58 7.70 2.37
CA ASN A 13 -5.16 7.37 2.59
C ASN A 13 -4.33 7.52 1.30
N ALA A 14 -4.91 7.18 0.16
CA ALA A 14 -4.27 7.37 -1.13
C ALA A 14 -4.12 8.85 -1.52
N HIS A 15 -4.88 9.77 -0.90
CA HIS A 15 -4.64 11.21 -1.05
C HIS A 15 -3.26 11.59 -0.55
N ILE A 16 -2.95 11.23 0.71
CA ILE A 16 -1.67 11.51 1.37
C ILE A 16 -0.49 11.08 0.49
N ARG A 17 -0.57 9.90 -0.12
CA ARG A 17 0.49 9.37 -1.00
C ARG A 17 0.72 10.15 -2.28
N LEU A 18 -0.32 10.84 -2.76
CA LEU A 18 -0.29 11.58 -4.02
C LEU A 18 -0.05 13.08 -3.81
N THR A 19 -0.11 13.56 -2.56
CA THR A 19 0.07 14.97 -2.19
C THR A 19 1.29 15.24 -1.32
N THR A 20 2.08 14.21 -0.96
CA THR A 20 3.32 14.35 -0.20
C THR A 20 4.57 14.11 -1.07
N PRO A 21 5.63 14.95 -0.95
CA PRO A 21 6.87 14.79 -1.71
C PRO A 21 7.62 13.50 -1.35
N GLU A 22 7.52 13.04 -0.10
CA GLU A 22 8.18 11.83 0.37
C GLU A 22 7.58 10.58 -0.30
N ALA A 23 6.25 10.50 -0.40
CA ALA A 23 5.58 9.40 -1.08
C ALA A 23 5.81 9.44 -2.60
N PHE A 24 5.91 10.64 -3.20
CA PHE A 24 6.33 10.81 -4.59
C PHE A 24 7.68 10.15 -4.85
N GLU A 25 8.68 10.40 -4.01
CA GLU A 25 10.03 9.85 -4.21
C GLU A 25 10.04 8.32 -4.10
N VAL A 26 9.29 7.77 -3.13
CA VAL A 26 9.07 6.32 -3.00
C VAL A 26 8.47 5.74 -4.28
N HIS A 27 7.41 6.36 -4.83
CA HIS A 27 6.76 5.88 -6.05
C HIS A 27 7.64 6.04 -7.29
N ARG A 28 8.39 7.14 -7.41
CA ARG A 28 9.32 7.38 -8.51
C ARG A 28 10.45 6.36 -8.54
N ARG A 29 11.01 6.01 -7.38
CA ARG A 29 12.11 5.04 -7.26
C ARG A 29 11.66 3.59 -7.50
N ASN A 30 10.49 3.23 -6.98
CA ASN A 30 10.05 1.83 -6.93
C ASN A 30 9.22 1.37 -8.14
N ILE A 31 8.85 2.25 -9.08
CA ILE A 31 8.11 1.85 -10.28
C ILE A 31 9.07 1.77 -11.47
N GLU A 32 9.05 0.64 -12.16
CA GLU A 32 9.78 0.44 -13.40
C GLU A 32 8.84 0.54 -14.61
N TRP A 33 9.05 1.58 -15.42
CA TRP A 33 8.20 1.88 -16.56
C TRP A 33 8.59 1.09 -17.81
N GLY A 34 7.59 0.62 -18.55
CA GLY A 34 7.78 -0.06 -19.84
C GLY A 34 8.12 -1.55 -19.78
N VAL A 35 8.21 -2.14 -18.59
CA VAL A 35 8.57 -3.56 -18.42
C VAL A 35 7.40 -4.38 -17.89
N GLN A 36 7.29 -5.65 -18.33
CA GLN A 36 6.31 -6.63 -17.82
C GLN A 36 6.79 -7.33 -16.54
N PHE A 37 8.10 -7.50 -16.40
CA PHE A 37 8.73 -8.09 -15.23
C PHE A 37 9.85 -7.17 -14.75
N SER A 38 10.07 -7.14 -13.45
CA SER A 38 11.09 -6.32 -12.80
C SER A 38 11.73 -7.11 -11.66
N GLU A 39 13.04 -7.05 -11.49
CA GLU A 39 13.74 -7.85 -10.47
C GLU A 39 13.49 -7.37 -9.05
N ASP A 40 13.44 -6.06 -8.85
CA ASP A 40 13.44 -5.41 -7.55
C ASP A 40 12.39 -4.28 -7.41
N ARG A 41 11.71 -3.91 -8.50
CA ARG A 41 10.73 -2.82 -8.56
C ARG A 41 9.35 -3.32 -8.97
N LEU A 42 8.36 -2.43 -8.91
CA LEU A 42 7.00 -2.66 -9.38
C LEU A 42 6.93 -2.38 -10.90
N PRO A 43 6.70 -3.39 -11.75
CA PRO A 43 6.57 -3.16 -13.18
C PRO A 43 5.27 -2.40 -13.49
N GLU A 44 5.31 -1.53 -14.52
CA GLU A 44 4.18 -0.67 -14.95
C GLU A 44 2.85 -1.43 -15.09
N TYR A 45 2.87 -2.66 -15.62
CA TYR A 45 1.66 -3.44 -15.88
C TYR A 45 1.12 -4.15 -14.61
N ALA A 46 1.83 -4.13 -13.48
CA ALA A 46 1.38 -4.65 -12.19
C ALA A 46 0.69 -3.59 -11.31
N LEU A 47 0.63 -2.32 -11.75
CA LEU A 47 0.05 -1.23 -10.96
C LEU A 47 -1.48 -1.36 -10.78
N GLY A 48 -2.17 -2.17 -11.57
CA GLY A 48 -3.64 -2.29 -11.50
C GLY A 48 -4.38 -1.06 -12.05
N ALA A 49 -3.73 -0.31 -12.94
CA ALA A 49 -4.27 0.87 -13.61
C ALA A 49 -4.41 0.64 -15.13
N ASP A 50 -5.41 1.28 -15.74
CA ASP A 50 -5.63 1.20 -17.19
C ASP A 50 -4.51 1.91 -17.98
N TYR A 51 -4.53 1.76 -19.30
CA TYR A 51 -3.51 2.33 -20.17
C TYR A 51 -3.38 3.86 -20.02
N VAL A 52 -4.49 4.59 -19.99
CA VAL A 52 -4.49 6.05 -19.90
C VAL A 52 -3.95 6.47 -18.54
N THR A 53 -4.47 5.87 -17.47
CA THR A 53 -4.01 6.14 -16.10
C THR A 53 -2.51 5.90 -15.95
N ARG A 54 -1.97 4.81 -16.50
CA ARG A 54 -0.52 4.52 -16.46
C ARG A 54 0.31 5.53 -17.23
N LYS A 55 -0.14 6.01 -18.40
CA LYS A 55 0.58 7.07 -19.15
C LYS A 55 0.61 8.39 -18.37
N VAL A 56 -0.50 8.76 -17.75
CA VAL A 56 -0.57 9.96 -16.88
C VAL A 56 0.36 9.79 -15.69
N MET A 57 0.32 8.65 -14.99
CA MET A 57 1.21 8.36 -13.86
C MET A 57 2.68 8.41 -14.26
N ARG A 58 3.06 7.81 -15.40
CA ARG A 58 4.44 7.85 -15.91
C ARG A 58 4.92 9.28 -16.19
N TRP A 59 4.07 10.11 -16.79
CA TRP A 59 4.39 11.51 -17.05
C TRP A 59 4.51 12.31 -15.74
N ALA A 60 3.58 12.10 -14.81
CA ALA A 60 3.49 12.81 -13.54
C ALA A 60 4.69 12.47 -12.64
N LEU A 61 5.02 11.19 -12.51
CA LEU A 61 6.10 10.71 -11.64
C LEU A 61 7.51 11.05 -12.14
N ALA A 62 7.64 11.70 -13.29
CA ALA A 62 8.92 12.21 -13.78
C ALA A 62 9.45 13.41 -12.97
N SER A 63 8.58 14.23 -12.36
CA SER A 63 9.01 15.31 -11.47
C SER A 63 7.91 15.74 -10.51
N TRP A 64 8.31 16.19 -9.31
CA TRP A 64 7.36 16.67 -8.30
C TRP A 64 6.50 17.84 -8.80
N SER A 65 7.09 18.74 -9.59
CA SER A 65 6.38 19.87 -10.22
C SER A 65 5.20 19.45 -11.10
N ARG A 66 5.28 18.29 -11.76
CA ARG A 66 4.18 17.75 -12.60
C ARG A 66 3.06 17.21 -11.73
N VAL A 67 3.40 16.56 -10.62
CA VAL A 67 2.42 16.06 -9.64
C VAL A 67 1.67 17.23 -9.02
N THR A 68 2.37 18.27 -8.55
CA THR A 68 1.73 19.45 -7.95
C THR A 68 0.86 20.19 -8.95
N PHE A 69 1.30 20.31 -10.21
CA PHE A 69 0.49 20.86 -11.30
C PHE A 69 -0.81 20.07 -11.52
N LEU A 70 -0.73 18.73 -11.65
CA LEU A 70 -1.93 17.91 -11.83
C LEU A 70 -2.88 17.98 -10.63
N ASN A 71 -2.34 17.93 -9.42
CA ASN A 71 -3.12 18.01 -8.20
C ASN A 71 -3.88 19.34 -8.10
N ARG A 72 -3.25 20.44 -8.51
CA ARG A 72 -3.83 21.78 -8.48
C ARG A 72 -4.88 22.02 -9.56
N PHE A 73 -4.65 21.56 -10.78
CA PHE A 73 -5.46 21.99 -11.95
C PHE A 73 -6.36 20.92 -12.55
N PHE A 74 -6.06 19.64 -12.33
CA PHE A 74 -6.76 18.53 -12.99
C PHE A 74 -7.33 17.51 -12.02
N ALA A 75 -7.42 17.88 -10.74
CA ALA A 75 -7.80 16.95 -9.68
C ALA A 75 -6.95 15.65 -9.76
N GLY A 76 -5.65 15.79 -10.04
CA GLY A 76 -4.75 14.72 -10.47
C GLY A 76 -4.68 13.49 -9.56
N THR A 77 -5.10 13.63 -8.30
CA THR A 77 -5.22 12.52 -7.37
C THR A 77 -6.41 11.59 -7.66
N TRP A 78 -7.48 12.08 -8.28
CA TRP A 78 -8.77 11.38 -8.35
C TRP A 78 -8.74 10.12 -9.20
N LEU A 79 -8.16 10.19 -10.39
CA LEU A 79 -8.14 9.06 -11.32
C LEU A 79 -7.47 7.81 -10.72
N PRO A 80 -6.22 7.87 -10.22
CA PRO A 80 -5.59 6.71 -9.60
C PRO A 80 -6.34 6.25 -8.33
N ARG A 81 -6.81 7.18 -7.49
CA ARG A 81 -7.54 6.84 -6.26
C ARG A 81 -8.88 6.15 -6.53
N LEU A 82 -9.60 6.59 -7.55
CA LEU A 82 -10.89 6.00 -7.92
C LEU A 82 -10.69 4.57 -8.42
N GLN A 83 -9.72 4.36 -9.31
CA GLN A 83 -9.46 3.05 -9.91
C GLN A 83 -8.82 2.07 -8.93
N MET A 84 -7.68 2.45 -8.34
CA MET A 84 -6.80 1.53 -7.62
C MET A 84 -7.22 1.33 -6.16
N ASP A 85 -7.88 2.33 -5.56
CA ASP A 85 -8.29 2.29 -4.15
C ASP A 85 -9.80 2.09 -4.03
N LEU A 86 -10.64 3.03 -4.50
CA LEU A 86 -12.09 2.99 -4.24
C LEU A 86 -12.79 1.83 -4.96
N LEU A 87 -12.69 1.75 -6.29
CA LEU A 87 -13.36 0.72 -7.08
C LEU A 87 -12.83 -0.67 -6.73
N THR A 88 -11.51 -0.80 -6.55
CA THR A 88 -10.89 -2.07 -6.19
C THR A 88 -11.29 -2.52 -4.78
N ALA A 89 -11.37 -1.61 -3.81
CA ALA A 89 -11.88 -1.91 -2.47
C ALA A 89 -13.36 -2.36 -2.49
N LEU A 90 -14.21 -1.69 -3.26
CA LEU A 90 -15.62 -2.06 -3.37
C LEU A 90 -15.84 -3.40 -4.08
N ARG A 91 -14.94 -3.77 -5.00
CA ARG A 91 -15.04 -4.99 -5.82
C ARG A 91 -14.23 -6.18 -5.29
N CYS A 92 -13.47 -6.00 -4.21
CA CYS A 92 -12.79 -7.12 -3.57
C CYS A 92 -13.78 -8.07 -2.88
N GLY A 93 -13.36 -9.32 -2.66
CA GLY A 93 -14.17 -10.29 -1.93
C GLY A 93 -14.24 -9.93 -0.45
N ALA A 94 -13.08 -9.68 0.16
CA ALA A 94 -12.96 -9.27 1.55
C ALA A 94 -11.74 -8.38 1.78
N HIS A 95 -11.86 -7.49 2.77
CA HIS A 95 -10.73 -6.84 3.42
C HIS A 95 -10.36 -7.64 4.66
N PHE A 96 -9.08 -7.66 5.01
CA PHE A 96 -8.59 -8.33 6.22
C PHE A 96 -7.48 -7.50 6.88
N ALA A 97 -7.33 -7.70 8.18
CA ALA A 97 -6.18 -7.22 8.95
C ALA A 97 -5.57 -8.39 9.73
N ILE A 98 -4.25 -8.41 9.82
CA ILE A 98 -3.50 -9.29 10.71
C ILE A 98 -3.08 -8.43 11.89
N VAL A 99 -3.55 -8.82 13.08
CA VAL A 99 -3.34 -8.11 14.33
C VAL A 99 -2.75 -9.09 15.34
N SER A 100 -1.76 -8.62 16.09
CA SER A 100 -1.16 -9.31 17.21
C SER A 100 -1.91 -8.97 18.50
N ASP A 101 -2.10 -9.97 19.37
CA ASP A 101 -2.70 -9.78 20.70
C ASP A 101 -1.85 -8.88 21.60
N ARG A 102 -0.55 -8.77 21.28
CA ARG A 102 0.42 -7.93 21.99
C ARG A 102 0.96 -6.82 21.06
N PRO A 103 1.38 -5.67 21.62
CA PRO A 103 2.09 -4.65 20.86
C PRO A 103 3.26 -5.23 20.07
N VAL A 104 3.40 -4.82 18.80
CA VAL A 104 4.52 -5.21 17.93
C VAL A 104 5.59 -4.12 18.03
N THR A 105 6.62 -4.37 18.83
CA THR A 105 7.66 -3.36 19.15
C THR A 105 9.08 -3.86 18.93
N SER A 106 9.33 -5.17 19.05
CA SER A 106 10.64 -5.78 18.85
C SER A 106 10.83 -6.32 17.42
N VAL A 107 12.08 -6.59 17.05
CA VAL A 107 12.42 -7.24 15.77
C VAL A 107 11.75 -8.62 15.69
N GLU A 108 11.73 -9.36 16.79
CA GLU A 108 11.12 -10.67 16.91
C GLU A 108 9.61 -10.60 16.64
N ASP A 109 8.93 -9.57 17.13
CA ASP A 109 7.49 -9.35 16.87
C ASP A 109 7.25 -9.09 15.38
N PHE A 110 8.08 -8.27 14.73
CA PHE A 110 7.97 -8.02 13.29
C PHE A 110 8.23 -9.28 12.46
N ILE A 111 9.21 -10.11 12.84
CA ILE A 111 9.46 -11.40 12.18
C ILE A 111 8.27 -12.34 12.38
N ALA A 112 7.68 -12.39 13.58
CA ALA A 112 6.48 -13.18 13.84
C ALA A 112 5.29 -12.71 12.99
N GLY A 113 5.09 -11.39 12.90
CA GLY A 113 4.07 -10.77 12.04
C GLY A 113 4.29 -11.07 10.55
N GLY A 114 5.53 -11.04 10.09
CA GLY A 114 5.91 -11.44 8.73
C GLY A 114 5.58 -12.91 8.45
N ARG A 115 5.87 -13.81 9.40
CA ARG A 115 5.48 -15.23 9.30
C ARG A 115 3.97 -15.42 9.21
N ALA A 116 3.20 -14.69 10.03
CA ALA A 116 1.74 -14.74 9.98
C ALA A 116 1.20 -14.27 8.62
N THR A 117 1.73 -13.16 8.11
CA THR A 117 1.40 -12.62 6.78
C THR A 117 1.69 -13.62 5.68
N GLN A 118 2.87 -14.25 5.70
CA GLN A 118 3.27 -15.22 4.69
C GLN A 118 2.37 -16.47 4.72
N ARG A 119 2.04 -16.99 5.90
CA ARG A 119 1.12 -18.14 6.04
C ARG A 119 -0.26 -17.82 5.48
N PHE A 120 -0.81 -16.66 5.82
CA PHE A 120 -2.11 -16.21 5.30
C PHE A 120 -2.08 -16.08 3.78
N TRP A 121 -1.05 -15.46 3.20
CA TRP A 121 -0.93 -15.31 1.76
C TRP A 121 -0.81 -16.67 1.05
N LEU A 122 0.04 -17.57 1.54
CA LEU A 122 0.16 -18.92 0.95
C LEU A 122 -1.16 -19.68 1.00
N GLU A 123 -1.92 -19.57 2.09
CA GLU A 123 -3.24 -20.19 2.20
C GLU A 123 -4.26 -19.56 1.25
N ALA A 124 -4.30 -18.22 1.14
CA ALA A 124 -5.13 -17.53 0.15
C ALA A 124 -4.81 -18.01 -1.27
N THR A 125 -3.52 -18.15 -1.59
CA THR A 125 -3.05 -18.66 -2.88
C THR A 125 -3.49 -20.11 -3.11
N ARG A 126 -3.38 -20.97 -2.09
CA ARG A 126 -3.84 -22.37 -2.14
C ARG A 126 -5.35 -22.47 -2.43
N GLN A 127 -6.12 -21.49 -1.94
CA GLN A 127 -7.57 -21.37 -2.19
C GLN A 127 -7.91 -20.63 -3.50
N ASN A 128 -6.92 -20.32 -4.35
CA ASN A 128 -7.09 -19.56 -5.59
C ASN A 128 -7.62 -18.13 -5.40
N LEU A 129 -7.34 -17.52 -4.25
CA LEU A 129 -7.62 -16.11 -3.99
C LEU A 129 -6.42 -15.25 -4.42
N GLN A 130 -6.71 -14.17 -5.14
CA GLN A 130 -5.78 -13.07 -5.32
C GLN A 130 -5.60 -12.34 -3.99
N PHE A 131 -4.39 -11.85 -3.75
CA PHE A 131 -3.98 -11.19 -2.53
C PHE A 131 -3.34 -9.85 -2.87
N GLN A 132 -3.80 -8.76 -2.25
CA GLN A 132 -3.24 -7.43 -2.49
C GLN A 132 -3.05 -6.66 -1.18
N PRO A 133 -1.85 -6.07 -0.95
CA PRO A 133 -1.60 -5.20 0.19
C PRO A 133 -2.49 -3.95 0.19
N GLU A 134 -2.94 -3.55 1.38
CA GLU A 134 -3.62 -2.28 1.68
C GLU A 134 -2.92 -1.61 2.87
N MET A 135 -1.59 -1.50 2.80
CA MET A 135 -0.75 -1.20 3.98
C MET A 135 -0.79 0.25 4.45
N THR A 136 -1.23 1.18 3.63
CA THR A 136 -1.07 2.61 3.91
C THR A 136 -1.82 3.10 5.15
N PRO A 137 -3.03 2.62 5.48
CA PRO A 137 -3.65 2.92 6.76
C PRO A 137 -2.83 2.43 7.96
N VAL A 138 -2.24 1.23 7.88
CA VAL A 138 -1.38 0.69 8.96
C VAL A 138 -0.12 1.53 9.11
N ILE A 139 0.54 1.86 7.99
CA ILE A 139 1.77 2.67 7.97
C ILE A 139 1.52 4.06 8.57
N PHE A 140 0.52 4.80 8.06
CA PHE A 140 0.26 6.16 8.55
C PHE A 140 -0.26 6.16 9.99
N SER A 141 -1.10 5.19 10.38
CA SER A 141 -1.53 5.09 11.78
C SER A 141 -0.37 4.78 12.73
N ARG A 142 0.68 4.07 12.28
CA ARG A 142 1.90 3.85 13.06
C ARG A 142 2.74 5.12 13.23
N TYR A 143 2.88 5.93 12.17
CA TYR A 143 3.52 7.24 12.27
C TYR A 143 2.82 8.14 13.30
N VAL A 144 1.48 8.21 13.23
CA VAL A 144 0.64 8.95 14.17
C VAL A 144 0.82 8.44 15.59
N LEU A 145 0.70 7.12 15.80
CA LEU A 145 0.83 6.48 17.11
C LEU A 145 2.19 6.77 17.77
N ASN A 146 3.26 6.78 16.98
CA ASN A 146 4.62 7.01 17.46
C ASN A 146 4.99 8.51 17.52
N GLY A 147 4.08 9.42 17.16
CA GLY A 147 4.38 10.86 17.05
C GLY A 147 5.53 11.17 16.07
N THR A 148 5.74 10.32 15.06
CA THR A 148 6.86 10.44 14.12
C THR A 148 6.39 11.19 12.86
N PRO A 149 6.93 12.39 12.58
CA PRO A 149 6.56 13.12 11.37
C PRO A 149 7.00 12.36 10.11
N PHE A 150 6.07 12.10 9.18
CA PHE A 150 6.37 11.43 7.91
C PHE A 150 6.40 12.37 6.70
N THR A 151 5.91 13.61 6.84
CA THR A 151 5.91 14.61 5.77
C THR A 151 6.04 16.03 6.32
N GLN A 152 6.58 16.92 5.50
CA GLN A 152 6.58 18.37 5.77
C GLN A 152 5.21 19.03 5.51
N VAL A 153 4.25 18.32 4.90
CA VAL A 153 2.92 18.88 4.59
C VAL A 153 1.98 18.71 5.80
N GLU A 154 1.85 19.76 6.61
CA GLU A 154 1.07 19.76 7.87
C GLU A 154 -0.39 19.31 7.69
N THR A 155 -1.04 19.69 6.59
CA THR A 155 -2.43 19.28 6.32
C THR A 155 -2.57 17.77 6.13
N GLU A 156 -1.53 17.11 5.61
CA GLU A 156 -1.52 15.66 5.40
C GLU A 156 -1.18 14.91 6.69
N GLN A 157 -0.38 15.50 7.59
CA GLN A 157 -0.18 15.01 8.95
C GLN A 157 -1.52 14.98 9.71
N ALA A 158 -2.24 16.11 9.72
CA ALA A 158 -3.56 16.21 10.35
C ALA A 158 -4.60 15.27 9.69
N LEU A 159 -4.49 15.02 8.38
CA LEU A 159 -5.33 14.03 7.72
C LEU A 159 -5.00 12.61 8.19
N ALA A 160 -3.72 12.25 8.32
CA ALA A 160 -3.31 10.95 8.82
C ALA A 160 -3.84 10.67 10.23
N GLU A 161 -3.82 11.66 11.13
CA GLU A 161 -4.38 11.55 12.49
C GLU A 161 -5.86 11.17 12.47
N ARG A 162 -6.66 11.89 11.67
CA ARG A 162 -8.10 11.60 11.50
C ARG A 162 -8.32 10.21 10.90
N LEU A 163 -7.51 9.82 9.92
CA LEU A 163 -7.64 8.51 9.28
C LEU A 163 -7.18 7.36 10.20
N ALA A 164 -6.23 7.60 11.11
CA ALA A 164 -5.82 6.63 12.11
C ALA A 164 -6.95 6.34 13.12
N GLN A 165 -7.67 7.38 13.56
CA GLN A 165 -8.89 7.23 14.38
C GLN A 165 -9.97 6.45 13.63
N ARG A 166 -10.24 6.85 12.37
CA ARG A 166 -11.23 6.18 11.53
C ARG A 166 -10.89 4.71 11.25
N LEU A 167 -9.60 4.36 11.17
CA LEU A 167 -9.16 2.98 11.03
C LEU A 167 -9.56 2.15 12.25
N GLY A 168 -9.38 2.68 13.47
CA GLY A 168 -9.84 2.04 14.70
C GLY A 168 -11.34 1.76 14.68
N GLU A 169 -12.14 2.76 14.33
CA GLU A 169 -13.60 2.61 14.20
C GLU A 169 -14.03 1.53 13.20
N VAL A 170 -13.30 1.40 12.08
CA VAL A 170 -13.61 0.40 11.04
C VAL A 170 -13.19 -1.01 11.48
N LEU A 171 -12.07 -1.15 12.20
CA LEU A 171 -11.57 -2.43 12.69
C LEU A 171 -12.37 -2.94 13.90
N GLY A 172 -12.96 -2.04 14.70
CA GLY A 172 -13.88 -2.36 15.78
C GLY A 172 -13.28 -2.18 17.18
N GLU A 173 -14.06 -2.49 18.21
CA GLU A 173 -13.74 -2.22 19.61
C GLU A 173 -12.53 -2.99 20.13
N ASP A 174 -12.26 -4.19 19.58
CA ASP A 174 -11.11 -5.02 19.94
C ASP A 174 -9.82 -4.61 19.20
N ASP A 175 -9.84 -3.52 18.42
CA ASP A 175 -8.66 -3.07 17.70
C ASP A 175 -7.57 -2.57 18.66
N ASN A 176 -6.38 -3.15 18.51
CA ASN A 176 -5.16 -2.68 19.14
C ASN A 176 -4.25 -2.02 18.08
N PRO A 177 -4.17 -0.68 18.00
CA PRO A 177 -3.31 0.01 17.04
C PRO A 177 -1.84 -0.42 17.08
N GLN A 178 -1.32 -0.77 18.26
CA GLN A 178 0.07 -1.22 18.42
C GLN A 178 0.28 -2.67 17.93
N GLY A 179 -0.80 -3.46 17.89
CA GLY A 179 -0.81 -4.85 17.42
C GLY A 179 -0.97 -4.99 15.92
N ARG A 180 -1.34 -3.95 15.18
CA ARG A 180 -1.56 -4.02 13.72
C ARG A 180 -0.25 -4.37 12.99
N VAL A 181 -0.27 -5.50 12.27
CA VAL A 181 0.87 -6.02 11.49
C VAL A 181 0.68 -5.74 10.00
N TYR A 182 -0.48 -6.13 9.47
CA TYR A 182 -0.73 -6.12 8.03
C TYR A 182 -2.18 -5.81 7.75
N MET A 183 -2.45 -5.15 6.63
CA MET A 183 -3.80 -5.00 6.09
C MET A 183 -3.77 -5.24 4.59
N GLY A 184 -4.80 -5.92 4.09
CA GLY A 184 -4.93 -6.22 2.69
C GLY A 184 -6.35 -6.59 2.29
N ARG A 185 -6.47 -6.97 1.03
CA ARG A 185 -7.70 -7.48 0.45
C ARG A 185 -7.45 -8.79 -0.28
N VAL A 186 -8.51 -9.59 -0.35
CA VAL A 186 -8.55 -10.86 -1.10
C VAL A 186 -9.80 -10.94 -1.98
N GLY A 187 -9.73 -11.75 -3.02
CA GLY A 187 -10.86 -12.03 -3.89
C GLY A 187 -10.50 -12.91 -5.08
N PHE A 188 -11.48 -13.24 -5.91
CA PHE A 188 -11.23 -13.96 -7.15
C PHE A 188 -10.90 -12.99 -8.28
N GLY A 189 -9.95 -13.36 -9.13
CA GLY A 189 -9.51 -12.54 -10.24
C GLY A 189 -8.55 -13.30 -11.15
N PRO A 190 -8.27 -12.74 -12.34
CA PRO A 190 -7.35 -13.36 -13.29
C PRO A 190 -5.94 -13.45 -12.72
N VAL A 191 -5.17 -14.42 -13.22
CA VAL A 191 -3.75 -14.55 -12.87
C VAL A 191 -2.99 -13.30 -13.36
N PRO A 192 -2.15 -12.67 -12.51
CA PRO A 192 -1.35 -11.52 -12.92
C PRO A 192 -0.42 -11.86 -14.08
N THR A 193 -0.47 -11.07 -15.16
CA THR A 193 0.41 -11.22 -16.34
C THR A 193 1.71 -10.41 -16.23
N SER A 194 1.85 -9.59 -15.19
CA SER A 194 3.00 -8.73 -14.92
C SER A 194 3.30 -8.79 -13.43
N ARG A 195 4.58 -8.92 -13.06
CA ARG A 195 4.98 -9.05 -11.65
C ARG A 195 6.44 -8.73 -11.41
N SER A 196 6.77 -8.32 -10.19
CA SER A 196 8.14 -8.37 -9.70
C SER A 196 8.58 -9.83 -9.61
N ILE A 197 9.74 -10.15 -10.19
CA ILE A 197 10.39 -11.45 -10.04
C ILE A 197 11.30 -11.41 -8.80
N ARG A 198 12.18 -12.39 -8.64
CA ARG A 198 13.14 -12.40 -7.54
C ARG A 198 14.51 -12.07 -8.09
N SER A 199 15.26 -11.25 -7.36
CA SER A 199 16.69 -11.07 -7.62
C SER A 199 17.39 -12.43 -7.62
N PRO A 200 18.42 -12.63 -8.47
CA PRO A 200 19.19 -13.86 -8.50
C PRO A 200 19.78 -14.17 -7.12
N LEU A 201 19.80 -15.46 -6.74
CA LEU A 201 20.24 -15.87 -5.41
C LEU A 201 21.69 -15.45 -5.14
N GLU A 202 22.52 -15.47 -6.18
CA GLU A 202 23.93 -15.12 -6.16
C GLU A 202 24.16 -13.67 -5.71
N THR A 203 23.19 -12.78 -5.93
CA THR A 203 23.25 -11.38 -5.48
C THR A 203 22.88 -11.22 -4.00
N LEU A 204 22.28 -12.24 -3.39
CA LEU A 204 21.78 -12.22 -2.01
C LEU A 204 22.64 -13.05 -1.05
N THR A 205 23.47 -13.95 -1.59
CA THR A 205 24.40 -14.77 -0.81
C THR A 205 25.77 -14.09 -0.74
N THR A 206 26.27 -13.87 0.47
CA THR A 206 27.70 -13.73 0.67
C THR A 206 28.28 -15.12 0.89
N THR A 207 29.28 -15.55 0.12
CA THR A 207 30.11 -16.67 0.56
C THR A 207 30.67 -16.29 1.92
N ALA A 208 30.42 -17.12 2.93
CA ALA A 208 31.15 -17.01 4.19
C ALA A 208 32.65 -17.06 3.83
N GLY A 209 33.36 -15.96 4.08
CA GLY A 209 34.79 -15.90 3.81
C GLY A 209 35.54 -16.92 4.65
N GLU A 210 36.62 -17.42 4.07
CA GLU A 210 37.78 -17.95 4.81
C GLU A 210 38.25 -17.00 5.91
#